data_AF-A0A522LPK6-F1
#
_entry.id   AF-A0A522LPK6-F1
#
_cell.length_a   1.000
_cell.length_b   1.000
_cell.length_c   1.000
_cell.angle_alpha   90.00
_cell.angle_beta   90.00
_cell.angle_gamma   90.00
#
_symmetry.space_group_name_H-M   'P 1'
#
loop_
_entity.id
_entity.type
_entity.pdbx_description
1 polymer ?
#
loop_
_entity_poly.entity_id
_entity_poly.type
_entity_poly.pdbx_seq_one_letter_code
_entity_poly.pdbx_strand_id
1 'polypeptide(L)'
;MHPHNALHLAVGHLNVPVGDILTAGQLALAMQQGSLESLAESPSAAALVSSLFIDLPPGMILQAGAEAKADIKQLDKLYAATLAASMPRARAWEKTIEHML
;
A
#
# COMPACT_ATOMS: atom_id res chain seq x y z
N MET A 1 17.23 -3.48 19.22
CA MET A 1 16.95 -2.93 17.87
C MET A 1 15.45 -2.92 17.71
N HIS A 2 14.81 -1.76 17.57
CA HIS A 2 13.43 -1.76 17.08
C HIS A 2 13.48 -2.24 15.63
N PRO A 3 12.74 -3.32 15.25
CA PRO A 3 12.60 -3.65 13.84
C PRO A 3 12.01 -2.40 13.20
N HIS A 4 12.68 -1.87 12.18
CA HIS A 4 12.12 -0.75 11.44
C HIS A 4 10.82 -1.27 10.83
N ASN A 5 9.71 -0.74 11.35
CA ASN A 5 8.36 -1.15 10.98
C ASN A 5 8.16 -0.72 9.52
N ALA A 6 8.16 -1.69 8.60
CA ALA A 6 8.07 -1.48 7.16
C ALA A 6 6.87 -0.61 6.80
N LEU A 7 5.79 -0.71 7.58
CA LEU A 7 4.59 0.07 7.42
C LEU A 7 4.79 1.56 7.77
N HIS A 8 5.55 1.88 8.81
CA HIS A 8 5.95 3.27 9.10
C HIS A 8 6.93 3.82 8.07
N LEU A 9 7.84 3.00 7.55
CA LEU A 9 8.74 3.41 6.47
C LEU A 9 7.98 3.70 5.17
N ALA A 10 7.00 2.86 4.83
CA ALA A 10 6.12 3.05 3.69
C ALA A 10 5.35 4.37 3.82
N VAL A 11 4.70 4.60 4.97
CA VAL A 11 3.97 5.86 5.22
C VAL A 11 4.89 7.07 5.17
N GLY A 12 6.07 6.98 5.80
CA GLY A 12 7.07 8.05 5.76
C GLY A 12 7.45 8.40 4.32
N HIS A 13 7.75 7.40 3.50
CA HIS A 13 8.07 7.59 2.08
C HIS A 13 6.93 8.25 1.31
N LEU A 14 5.70 7.74 1.46
CA LEU A 14 4.53 8.28 0.75
C LEU A 14 4.22 9.73 1.16
N ASN A 15 4.41 10.08 2.43
CA ASN A 15 4.19 11.43 2.94
C ASN A 15 5.30 12.43 2.55
N VAL A 16 6.51 12.00 2.18
CA VAL A 16 7.65 12.90 1.87
C VAL A 16 7.27 14.08 0.98
N PRO A 17 6.51 13.91 -0.12
CA PRO A 17 6.22 15.03 -1.03
C PRO A 17 5.12 15.98 -0.54
N VAL A 18 4.30 15.58 0.43
CA VAL A 18 3.03 16.26 0.77
C VAL A 18 2.81 16.54 2.25
N GLY A 19 3.70 16.07 3.13
CA GLY A 19 3.55 16.15 4.58
C GLY A 19 2.70 15.01 5.17
N ASP A 20 2.43 15.10 6.48
CA ASP A 20 1.79 14.02 7.27
C ASP A 20 0.28 13.89 6.99
N ILE A 21 -0.06 13.34 5.82
CA ILE A 21 -1.45 13.10 5.39
C ILE A 21 -1.91 11.68 5.71
N LEU A 22 -1.07 10.68 5.37
CA LEU A 22 -1.37 9.27 5.58
C LEU A 22 -0.80 8.81 6.93
N THR A 23 -1.57 8.04 7.68
CA THR A 23 -1.09 7.38 8.90
C THR A 23 -0.82 5.90 8.68
N ALA A 24 0.00 5.30 9.55
CA ALA A 24 0.21 3.86 9.61
C ALA A 24 -1.12 3.09 9.75
N GLY A 25 -2.01 3.54 10.64
CA GLY A 25 -3.32 2.89 10.83
C GLY A 25 -4.17 2.88 9.55
N GLN A 26 -4.17 3.98 8.80
CA GLN A 26 -4.89 4.09 7.52
C GLN A 26 -4.32 3.17 6.45
N LEU A 27 -2.99 3.12 6.28
CA LEU A 27 -2.34 2.21 5.34
C LEU A 27 -2.63 0.74 5.71
N ALA A 28 -2.49 0.40 6.99
CA ALA A 28 -2.77 -0.94 7.48
C ALA A 28 -4.22 -1.37 7.21
N LEU A 29 -5.18 -0.47 7.45
CA LEU A 29 -6.59 -0.75 7.23
C LEU A 29 -6.91 -0.95 5.74
N ALA A 30 -6.35 -0.12 4.85
CA ALA A 30 -6.50 -0.28 3.41
C ALA A 30 -5.92 -1.62 2.91
N MET A 31 -4.74 -2.01 3.43
CA MET A 31 -4.12 -3.31 3.15
C MET A 31 -4.97 -4.48 3.63
N GLN A 32 -5.51 -4.43 4.86
CA GLN A 32 -6.39 -5.47 5.40
C GLN A 32 -7.71 -5.61 4.62
N GLN A 33 -8.28 -4.50 4.19
CA GLN A 33 -9.55 -4.52 3.45
C GLN A 33 -9.38 -4.88 1.97
N GLY A 34 -8.14 -4.75 1.47
CA GLY A 34 -7.84 -4.81 0.05
C GLY A 34 -8.62 -3.76 -0.73
N SER A 35 -8.74 -2.54 -0.18
CA SER A 35 -9.65 -1.51 -0.68
C SER A 35 -9.21 -0.11 -0.25
N LEU A 36 -9.60 0.90 -1.03
CA LEU A 36 -9.41 2.32 -0.71
C LEU A 36 -10.64 2.92 0.02
N GLU A 37 -11.70 2.14 0.23
CA GLU A 37 -12.97 2.63 0.80
C GLU A 37 -12.84 3.22 2.20
N SER A 38 -11.93 2.70 3.04
CA SER A 38 -11.65 3.28 4.36
C SER A 38 -11.03 4.68 4.30
N LEU A 39 -10.64 5.15 3.11
CA LEU A 39 -10.06 6.45 2.85
C LEU A 39 -11.00 7.36 2.05
N ALA A 40 -12.28 7.00 1.89
CA ALA A 40 -13.24 7.76 1.11
C ALA A 40 -13.38 9.23 1.57
N GLU A 41 -13.22 9.49 2.87
CA GLU A 41 -13.28 10.84 3.44
C GLU A 41 -11.98 11.65 3.27
N SER A 42 -10.90 11.04 2.78
CA SER A 42 -9.61 11.69 2.54
C SER A 42 -9.05 11.31 1.16
N PRO A 43 -9.44 12.05 0.10
CA PRO A 43 -8.95 11.82 -1.26
C PRO A 43 -7.42 11.87 -1.36
N SER A 44 -6.77 12.72 -0.56
CA SER A 44 -5.31 12.81 -0.50
C SER A 44 -4.69 11.53 0.07
N ALA A 45 -5.22 10.98 1.15
CA ALA A 45 -4.73 9.71 1.69
C ALA A 45 -4.96 8.54 0.72
N ALA A 46 -6.12 8.51 0.06
CA ALA A 46 -6.41 7.52 -0.98
C ALA A 46 -5.44 7.61 -2.16
N ALA A 47 -5.07 8.81 -2.61
CA ALA A 47 -4.08 9.02 -3.67
C ALA A 47 -2.69 8.50 -3.27
N LEU A 48 -2.26 8.74 -2.03
CA LEU A 48 -0.99 8.24 -1.50
C LEU A 48 -0.97 6.70 -1.41
N VAL A 49 -2.04 6.08 -0.92
CA VAL A 49 -2.13 4.61 -0.94
C VAL A 49 -2.19 4.06 -2.37
N SER A 50 -2.75 4.82 -3.31
CA SER A 50 -2.80 4.42 -4.72
C SER A 50 -1.42 4.38 -5.38
N SER A 51 -0.47 5.24 -4.96
CA SER A 51 0.90 5.24 -5.48
C SER A 51 1.80 4.16 -4.87
N LEU A 52 1.35 3.48 -3.81
CA LEU A 52 2.10 2.45 -3.07
C LEU A 52 2.85 1.46 -3.97
N PHE A 53 2.17 0.91 -4.97
CA PHE A 53 2.72 -0.14 -5.85
C PHE A 53 3.71 0.39 -6.90
N ILE A 54 3.71 1.69 -7.13
CA ILE A 54 4.65 2.38 -8.03
C ILE A 54 5.89 2.83 -7.26
N ASP A 55 5.67 3.37 -6.07
CA ASP A 55 6.71 4.06 -5.29
C ASP A 55 7.55 3.06 -4.48
N LEU A 56 6.95 1.96 -4.03
CA LEU A 56 7.63 0.99 -3.16
C LEU A 56 7.96 -0.33 -3.89
N PRO A 57 9.12 -0.94 -3.56
CA PRO A 57 9.44 -2.26 -4.07
C PRO A 57 8.50 -3.33 -3.48
N PRO A 58 8.15 -4.40 -4.24
CA PRO A 58 7.23 -5.44 -3.77
C PRO A 58 7.62 -6.06 -2.43
N GLY A 59 8.91 -6.26 -2.17
CA GLY A 59 9.38 -6.80 -0.89
C GLY A 59 9.01 -5.91 0.31
N MET A 60 9.01 -4.58 0.16
CA MET A 60 8.60 -3.67 1.21
C MET A 60 7.09 -3.67 1.40
N ILE A 61 6.32 -3.75 0.30
CA ILE A 61 4.85 -3.85 0.34
C ILE A 61 4.43 -5.14 1.06
N LEU A 62 5.11 -6.26 0.77
CA LEU A 62 4.87 -7.55 1.43
C LEU A 62 5.19 -7.49 2.93
N GLN A 63 6.30 -6.86 3.32
CA GLN A 63 6.63 -6.68 4.74
C GLN A 63 5.62 -5.80 5.46
N ALA A 64 5.25 -4.67 4.87
CA ALA A 64 4.23 -3.78 5.43
C ALA A 64 2.86 -4.49 5.50
N GLY A 65 2.50 -5.29 4.51
CA GLY A 65 1.28 -6.10 4.52
C GLY A 65 1.29 -7.14 5.64
N ALA A 66 2.41 -7.84 5.85
CA ALA A 66 2.55 -8.79 6.95
C ALA A 66 2.40 -8.10 8.32
N GLU A 67 2.99 -6.91 8.51
CA GLU A 67 2.82 -6.10 9.72
C GLU A 67 1.36 -5.62 9.89
N ALA A 68 0.68 -5.32 8.79
CA ALA A 68 -0.75 -5.01 8.75
C ALA A 68 -1.63 -6.26 8.92
N LYS A 69 -1.09 -7.48 9.01
CA LYS A 69 -1.88 -8.73 9.00
C LYS A 69 -2.75 -8.89 7.74
N ALA A 70 -2.28 -8.34 6.62
CA ALA A 70 -2.87 -8.53 5.30
C ALA A 70 -2.16 -9.70 4.58
N ASP A 71 -2.94 -10.56 3.94
CA ASP A 71 -2.46 -11.63 3.08
C ASP A 71 -2.23 -11.14 1.63
N ILE A 72 -1.60 -11.98 0.82
CA ILE A 72 -1.26 -11.65 -0.56
C ILE A 72 -2.49 -11.31 -1.43
N LYS A 73 -3.64 -11.95 -1.15
CA LYS A 73 -4.88 -11.72 -1.90
C LYS A 73 -5.49 -10.36 -1.56
N GLN A 74 -5.42 -9.96 -0.29
CA GLN A 74 -5.85 -8.64 0.16
C GLN A 74 -4.97 -7.54 -0.47
N LEU A 75 -3.65 -7.74 -0.51
CA LEU A 75 -2.74 -6.80 -1.16
C LEU A 75 -2.99 -6.70 -2.68
N ASP A 76 -3.22 -7.83 -3.36
CA ASP A 76 -3.52 -7.83 -4.78
C ASP A 76 -4.90 -7.20 -5.09
N LYS A 77 -5.87 -7.40 -4.20
CA LYS A 77 -7.17 -6.70 -4.28
C LYS A 77 -7.01 -5.19 -4.11
N LEU A 78 -6.14 -4.74 -3.18
CA LEU A 78 -5.79 -3.32 -3.06
C LEU A 78 -5.15 -2.81 -4.35
N TYR A 79 -4.21 -3.55 -4.95
CA TYR A 79 -3.61 -3.20 -6.24
C TYR A 79 -4.67 -3.03 -7.34
N ALA A 80 -5.61 -3.97 -7.45
CA ALA A 80 -6.73 -3.85 -8.39
C ALA A 80 -7.57 -2.59 -8.14
N ALA A 81 -7.79 -2.21 -6.87
CA ALA A 81 -8.48 -0.96 -6.53
C ALA A 81 -7.69 0.28 -6.98
N THR A 82 -6.35 0.26 -6.90
CA THR A 82 -5.51 1.37 -7.42
C THR A 82 -5.59 1.49 -8.95
N LEU A 83 -5.70 0.37 -9.67
CA LEU A 83 -5.89 0.37 -11.13
C LEU A 83 -7.26 0.96 -11.51
N ALA A 84 -8.31 0.62 -10.75
CA ALA A 84 -9.63 1.24 -10.92
C ALA A 84 -9.59 2.75 -10.64
N ALA A 85 -8.71 3.21 -9.75
CA ALA A 85 -8.40 4.62 -9.51
C ALA A 85 -7.44 5.24 -10.55
N SER A 86 -7.24 4.59 -11.70
CA SER A 86 -6.43 5.07 -12.83
C SER A 86 -4.93 5.17 -12.58
N MET A 87 -4.39 4.42 -11.61
CA MET A 87 -2.95 4.28 -11.44
C MET A 87 -2.32 3.46 -12.58
N PRO A 88 -1.08 3.78 -12.98
CA PRO A 88 -0.36 2.96 -13.93
C PRO A 88 -0.08 1.55 -13.37
N ARG A 89 0.17 0.60 -14.28
CA ARG A 89 0.51 -0.78 -13.90
C ARG A 89 1.88 -0.85 -13.21
N ALA A 90 1.93 -1.56 -12.10
CA ALA A 90 3.16 -1.82 -11.34
C ALA A 90 3.79 -3.15 -11.79
N ARG A 91 4.55 -3.15 -12.88
CA ARG A 91 5.13 -4.38 -13.46
C ARG A 91 5.95 -5.22 -12.47
N ALA A 92 6.63 -4.57 -11.52
CA ALA A 92 7.40 -5.26 -10.49
C ALA A 92 6.47 -6.03 -9.51
N TRP A 93 5.36 -5.41 -9.12
CA TRP A 93 4.33 -6.06 -8.30
C TRP A 93 3.68 -7.23 -9.05
N GLU A 94 3.23 -7.00 -10.28
CA GLU A 94 2.55 -8.02 -11.09
C GLU A 94 3.41 -9.28 -11.27
N LYS A 95 4.69 -9.12 -11.62
CA LYS A 95 5.64 -10.24 -11.70
C LYS A 95 5.86 -10.94 -10.36
N THR A 96 5.77 -10.23 -9.24
CA THR A 96 5.94 -10.82 -7.92
C THR A 96 4.73 -11.71 -7.60
N ILE A 97 3.53 -11.23 -7.89
CA ILE A 97 2.27 -11.94 -7.63
C ILE A 97 2.10 -13.16 -8.54
N GLU A 98 2.51 -13.10 -9.81
CA GLU A 98 2.51 -14.25 -10.73
C GLU A 98 3.29 -15.46 -10.20
N HIS A 99 4.29 -15.26 -9.32
CA HIS A 99 5.06 -16.35 -8.70
C HIS A 99 4.51 -16.78 -7.33
N MET A 100 3.51 -16.07 -6.79
CA MET A 100 2.99 -16.27 -5.43
C MET A 100 1.54 -16.75 -5.38
N LEU A 101 0.76 -16.56 -6.46
CA LEU A 101 -0.62 -17.06 -6.63
C LEU A 101 -0.67 -18.23 -7.61
#